data_AF-A0A971XVE1-F1
#
_entry.id   AF-A0A971XVE1-F1
#
_cell.length_a   1.000
_cell.length_b   1.000
_cell.length_c   1.000
_cell.angle_alpha   90.00
_cell.angle_beta   90.00
_cell.angle_gamma   90.00
#
_symmetry.space_group_name_H-M   'P 1'
#
loop_
_entity.id
_entity.type
_entity.pdbx_description
1 polymer ?
#
loop_
_entity_poly.entity_id
_entity_poly.type
_entity_poly.pdbx_seq_one_letter_code
_entity_poly.pdbx_strand_id
1 'polypeptide(L)' 'MLTVVYVVPDLPAAERLKNVLEDEGIMATVRPVGAGKRRSYYEILVAELEAEEAQGIICRSMGS' A
#
# COMPACT_ATOMS: atom_id res chain seq x y z
N MET A 1 -5.60 -9.12 11.79
CA MET A 1 -5.25 -9.71 10.48
C MET A 1 -4.66 -8.61 9.60
N LEU A 2 -3.82 -8.93 8.62
CA LEU A 2 -3.41 -7.96 7.60
C LEU A 2 -4.36 -8.03 6.41
N THR A 3 -4.79 -6.88 5.90
CA THR A 3 -5.66 -6.79 4.74
C THR A 3 -5.03 -5.94 3.65
N VAL A 4 -5.31 -6.27 2.39
CA VAL A 4 -4.82 -5.53 1.23
C VAL A 4 -5.69 -4.29 1.04
N VAL A 5 -5.11 -3.11 1.08
CA VAL A 5 -5.81 -1.84 0.86
C VAL A 5 -5.56 -1.25 -0.52
N TYR A 6 -4.44 -1.60 -1.16
CA TYR A 6 -4.07 -1.08 -2.47
C TYR A 6 -3.07 -2.01 -3.19
N VAL A 7 -3.03 -1.95 -4.52
CA VAL A 7 -2.11 -2.71 -5.37
C VAL A 7 -1.50 -1.81 -6.43
N VAL A 8 -0.17 -1.83 -6.57
CA VAL A 8 0.57 -1.02 -7.55
C VAL A 8 1.48 -1.88 -8.43
N PRO A 9 1.78 -1.46 -9.67
CA PRO A 9 2.61 -2.21 -10.59
C PRO A 9 4.13 -1.99 -10.41
N ASP A 10 4.54 -1.09 -9.50
CA ASP A 10 5.94 -0.74 -9.30
C ASP A 10 6.31 -0.60 -7.81
N LEU A 11 7.51 -1.09 -7.44
CA LEU A 11 8.02 -1.00 -6.07
C LEU A 11 8.19 0.45 -5.59
N PRO A 12 8.70 1.40 -6.40
CA PRO A 12 8.82 2.79 -5.96
C PRO A 12 7.47 3.41 -5.56
N ALA A 13 6.37 3.11 -6.25
CA ALA A 13 5.04 3.55 -5.86
C ALA A 13 4.58 2.89 -4.57
N ALA A 14 4.88 1.60 -4.38
CA ALA A 14 4.51 0.89 -3.15
C ALA A 14 5.22 1.50 -1.93
N GLU A 15 6.52 1.75 -2.04
CA GLU A 15 7.31 2.39 -0.97
C GLU A 15 6.85 3.83 -0.70
N ARG A 16 6.50 4.61 -1.75
CA ARG A 16 5.94 5.96 -1.56
C ARG A 16 4.64 5.92 -0.76
N LEU A 17 3.70 5.06 -1.13
CA LEU A 17 2.42 4.94 -0.43
C LEU A 17 2.60 4.38 0.98
N LYS A 18 3.55 3.46 1.18
CA LYS A 18 3.93 2.98 2.51
C LYS A 18 4.41 4.14 3.39
N ASN A 19 5.32 4.97 2.89
CA ASN A 19 5.82 6.13 3.65
C ASN A 19 4.69 7.11 3.99
N VAL A 20 3.79 7.39 3.04
CA VAL A 20 2.62 8.26 3.29
C VAL A 20 1.74 7.71 4.42
N LEU A 21 1.53 6.39 4.47
CA LEU A 21 0.78 5.77 5.56
C LEU A 21 1.54 5.82 6.89
N GLU A 22 2.84 5.55 6.88
CA GLU A 22 3.69 5.58 8.08
C GLU A 22 3.82 6.99 8.66
N ASP A 23 3.87 8.03 7.81
CA ASP A 23 3.88 9.44 8.21
C ASP A 23 2.58 9.86 8.93
N GLU A 24 1.46 9.23 8.58
CA GLU A 24 0.15 9.40 9.23
C GLU A 24 -0.04 8.47 10.44
N GLY A 25 0.98 7.66 10.78
CA GLY A 25 0.97 6.76 11.94
C GLY A 25 0.40 5.37 11.67
N ILE A 26 0.14 5.01 10.41
CA ILE A 26 -0.37 3.69 10.02
C ILE A 26 0.78 2.79 9.55
N MET A 27 0.97 1.65 10.20
CA MET A 27 1.98 0.68 9.79
C MET A 27 1.55 -0.06 8.51
N ALA A 28 2.30 0.13 7.44
CA ALA A 28 2.06 -0.52 6.15
C ALA A 28 3.15 -1.55 5.79
N THR A 29 2.71 -2.69 5.27
CA THR A 29 3.58 -3.76 4.76
C THR A 29 3.45 -3.84 3.26
N VAL A 30 4.58 -3.83 2.55
CA VAL A 30 4.62 -4.02 1.09
C VAL A 30 4.99 -5.48 0.79
N ARG A 31 4.20 -6.14 -0.07
CA ARG A 31 4.46 -7.51 -0.50
C ARG A 31 4.43 -7.63 -2.02
N PRO A 32 5.46 -8.20 -2.67
CA PRO A 32 5.40 -8.51 -4.09
C PRO A 32 4.40 -9.63 -4.38
N VAL A 33 3.69 -9.52 -5.49
CA VAL A 33 2.68 -10.45 -5.96
C VAL A 33 2.84 -10.67 -7.46
N GLY A 34 2.70 -11.93 -7.86
CA GLY A 34 2.82 -12.35 -9.25
C GLY A 34 4.05 -13.22 -9.50
N ALA A 35 3.86 -14.24 -10.34
CA ALA A 35 4.92 -15.15 -10.76
C ALA A 35 5.45 -14.70 -12.13
N GLY A 36 6.66 -14.13 -12.17
CA GLY A 36 7.37 -13.93 -13.43
C GLY A 36 8.35 -12.76 -13.47
N LYS A 37 9.32 -12.85 -14.39
CA LYS A 37 10.44 -11.91 -14.58
C LYS A 37 10.06 -10.49 -15.05
N ARG A 38 8.79 -10.20 -15.34
CA ARG A 38 8.38 -8.97 -16.07
C ARG A 38 7.23 -8.17 -15.47
N ARG A 39 6.48 -8.68 -14.49
CA ARG A 39 5.38 -7.96 -13.82
C ARG A 39 5.24 -8.43 -12.38
N SER A 40 5.95 -7.74 -11.48
CA SER A 40 5.73 -7.86 -10.05
C SER A 40 4.79 -6.73 -9.65
N TYR A 41 3.56 -7.08 -9.28
CA TYR A 41 2.70 -6.14 -8.57
C TYR A 41 3.11 -6.11 -7.11
N TYR A 42 2.72 -5.07 -6.40
CA TYR A 42 2.99 -4.91 -4.98
C TYR A 42 1.69 -4.60 -4.27
N GLU A 43 1.34 -5.45 -3.32
CA GLU A 43 0.25 -5.22 -2.38
C GLU A 43 0.73 -4.34 -1.23
N ILE A 44 -0.11 -3.41 -0.83
CA ILE A 44 0.03 -2.64 0.41
C ILE A 44 -0.97 -3.23 1.40
N LEU A 45 -0.45 -3.69 2.52
CA LEU A 45 -1.22 -4.32 3.59
C LEU A 45 -1.13 -3.49 4.86
N VAL A 46 -2.25 -3.39 5.58
CA VAL A 46 -2.35 -2.72 6.89
C VAL A 46 -3.15 -3.59 7.86
N ALA A 47 -3.21 -3.21 9.14
CA ALA A 47 -4.11 -3.87 10.07
C ALA A 47 -5.55 -3.69 9.60
N GLU A 48 -6.37 -4.74 9.72
CA GLU A 48 -7.78 -4.70 9.33
C GLU A 48 -8.57 -3.55 9.99
N LEU A 49 -8.23 -3.18 11.23
CA LEU A 49 -8.83 -2.06 11.95
C LEU A 49 -8.51 -0.69 11.36
N GLU A 50 -7.42 -0.57 10.61
CA GLU A 50 -6.91 0.68 10.02
C GLU A 50 -7.23 0.77 8.52
N ALA A 51 -7.88 -0.25 7.94
CA ALA A 51 -8.03 -0.40 6.50
C ALA A 51 -8.81 0.75 5.83
N GLU A 52 -9.88 1.21 6.48
CA GLU A 52 -10.71 2.30 5.98
C GLU A 52 -9.96 3.65 6.02
N GLU A 53 -9.24 3.89 7.12
CA GLU A 53 -8.43 5.11 7.29
C GLU A 53 -7.26 5.15 6.29
N ALA A 54 -6.56 4.03 6.13
CA ALA A 54 -5.48 3.87 5.17
C ALA A 54 -5.95 4.13 3.72
N GLN A 55 -7.11 3.59 3.33
CA GLN A 55 -7.69 3.90 2.02
C GLN A 55 -8.00 5.39 1.86
N GLY A 56 -8.52 6.04 2.90
CA GLY A 56 -8.76 7.48 2.90
C GLY A 56 -7.48 8.28 2.66
N ILE A 57 -6.38 7.94 3.34
CA ILE A 57 -5.08 8.59 3.18
C ILE A 57 -4.54 8.39 1.75
N ILE A 58 -4.57 7.14 1.24
CA ILE A 58 -4.10 6.83 -0.12
C ILE A 58 -4.88 7.65 -1.15
N CYS A 59 -6.21 7.68 -1.08
CA CYS A 59 -7.04 8.48 -1.99
C CYS A 59 -6.69 9.97 -1.96
N ARG A 60 -6.46 10.56 -0.78
CA ARG A 60 -6.06 11.97 -0.66
C ARG A 60 -4.69 12.24 -1.29
N SER A 61 -3.73 11.32 -1.10
CA SER A 61 -2.37 11.46 -1.64
C SER A 61 -2.30 11.41 -3.18
N MET A 62 -3.25 10.75 -3.84
CA MET A 62 -3.29 10.63 -5.31
C MET A 62 -4.06 11.76 -6.00
N GLY A 63 -4.90 12.48 -5.26
CA GLY A 63 -5.79 13.52 -5.78
C GLY A 63 -5.26 14.95 -5.69
N SER A 64 -3.96 15.14 -5.41
CA SER A 64 -3.31 16.45 -5.26
C SER A 64 -2.40 16.80 -6.43
#